data_AF-A0A064CDF3-F1
#
_entry.id   AF-A0A064CDF3-F1
#
_cell.length_a   1.000
_cell.length_b   1.000
_cell.length_c   1.000
_cell.angle_alpha   90.00
_cell.angle_beta   90.00
_cell.angle_gamma   90.00
#
_symmetry.space_group_name_H-M   'P 1'
#
loop_
_entity.id
_entity.type
_entity.pdbx_description
1 polymer ?
#
loop_
_entity_poly.entity_id
_entity_poly.type
_entity_poly.pdbx_seq_one_letter_code
_entity_poly.pdbx_strand_id
1 'polypeptide(L)' 'MPQAIVQTCIIHLLRNTFRLTSRKYWDEIKGDVKPIYTAVNATAARAAFDELAEKWGSATRQ' A
#
# COMPACT_ATOMS: atom_id res chain seq x y z
N MET A 1 -15.99 24.13 4.30
CA MET A 1 -15.53 23.48 5.55
C MET A 1 -14.05 23.73 5.73
N PRO A 2 -13.61 24.91 6.18
CA PRO A 2 -12.18 25.20 6.32
C PRO A 2 -11.45 24.35 7.39
N GLN A 3 -12.20 23.65 8.25
CA GLN A 3 -11.67 22.78 9.31
C GLN A 3 -11.59 21.29 8.92
N ALA A 4 -12.03 20.91 7.71
CA ALA A 4 -12.02 19.50 7.32
C ALA A 4 -10.60 19.03 7.03
N ILE A 5 -10.20 17.91 7.62
CA ILE A 5 -8.97 17.20 7.25
C ILE A 5 -9.29 16.34 6.04
N VAL A 6 -8.71 16.70 4.89
CA VAL A 6 -8.85 15.91 3.66
C VAL A 6 -7.86 14.77 3.70
N GLN A 7 -8.36 13.54 3.59
CA GLN A 7 -7.55 12.33 3.47
C GLN A 7 -7.95 11.56 2.21
N THR A 8 -6.95 11.05 1.48
CA THR A 8 -7.22 10.12 0.39
C THR A 8 -7.74 8.82 0.95
N CYS A 9 -8.91 8.37 0.47
CA CYS A 9 -9.50 7.13 0.93
C CYS A 9 -8.57 5.94 0.62
N ILE A 10 -8.19 5.21 1.65
CA ILE A 10 -7.28 4.08 1.57
C ILE A 10 -7.79 2.95 0.66
N ILE A 11 -9.11 2.77 0.56
CA ILE A 11 -9.71 1.79 -0.35
C ILE A 11 -9.40 2.13 -1.81
N HIS A 12 -9.37 3.42 -2.17
CA HIS A 12 -8.97 3.83 -3.52
C HIS A 12 -7.48 3.57 -3.77
N LEU A 13 -6.63 3.78 -2.76
CA LEU A 13 -5.20 3.47 -2.86
C LEU A 13 -4.98 1.96 -3.08
N LEU A 14 -5.61 1.11 -2.27
CA LEU A 14 -5.53 -0.35 -2.40
C LEU A 14 -6.00 -0.83 -3.77
N ARG A 15 -7.17 -0.35 -4.23
CA ARG A 15 -7.69 -0.69 -5.56
C ARG A 15 -6.74 -0.28 -6.68
N ASN A 16 -6.10 0.89 -6.56
CA ASN A 16 -5.12 1.34 -7.55
C ASN A 16 -3.86 0.45 -7.57
N THR A 17 -3.38 -0.02 -6.41
CA THR A 17 -2.26 -0.97 -6.33
C THR A 17 -2.55 -2.26 -7.12
N PHE A 18 -3.72 -2.86 -6.94
CA PHE A 18 -4.09 -4.09 -7.66
C PHE A 18 -4.30 -3.85 -9.16
N ARG A 19 -4.77 -2.67 -9.55
CA ARG A 19 -4.91 -2.27 -10.96
C ARG A 19 -3.56 -2.21 -11.68
N LEU A 20 -2.52 -1.79 -10.98
CA LEU A 20 -1.17 -1.63 -11.52
C LEU A 20 -0.34 -2.92 -11.50
N THR A 21 -0.87 -4.01 -10.95
CA THR A 21 -0.15 -5.28 -10.84
C THR A 21 -0.84 -6.42 -11.58
N SER A 22 -0.05 -7.31 -12.16
CA SER A 22 -0.55 -8.55 -12.78
C SER A 22 -1.40 -9.37 -11.80
N ARG A 23 -2.52 -9.90 -12.29
CA ARG A 23 -3.45 -10.75 -11.52
C ARG A 23 -2.77 -11.96 -10.88
N LYS A 24 -1.67 -12.45 -11.47
CA LYS A 24 -0.85 -13.54 -10.93
C LYS A 24 -0.37 -13.27 -9.49
N TYR A 25 -0.11 -12.00 -9.15
CA TYR A 25 0.49 -11.61 -7.87
C TYR A 25 -0.51 -11.04 -6.86
N TRP A 26 -1.82 -11.07 -7.15
CA TRP A 26 -2.82 -10.40 -6.33
C TRP A 26 -2.90 -10.93 -4.89
N ASP A 27 -2.86 -12.25 -4.72
CA ASP A 27 -2.92 -12.85 -3.38
C ASP A 27 -1.68 -12.52 -2.54
N GLU A 28 -0.52 -12.48 -3.20
CA GLU A 28 0.75 -12.14 -2.56
C GLU A 28 0.80 -10.66 -2.15
N ILE A 29 0.50 -9.74 -3.07
CA ILE A 29 0.43 -8.31 -2.78
C ILE A 29 -0.63 -7.97 -1.74
N LYS A 30 -1.77 -8.67 -1.75
CA LYS A 30 -2.80 -8.46 -0.72
C LYS A 30 -2.25 -8.78 0.67
N GLY A 31 -1.45 -9.83 0.80
CA GLY A 31 -0.73 -10.16 2.03
C GLY A 31 0.25 -9.06 2.42
N ASP A 32 1.10 -8.63 1.49
CA ASP A 32 2.19 -7.70 1.77
C ASP A 32 1.72 -6.26 2.05
N VAL A 33 0.58 -5.83 1.49
CA VAL A 33 0.03 -4.49 1.72
C VAL A 33 -0.77 -4.40 3.03
N LYS A 34 -1.25 -5.53 3.55
CA LYS A 34 -2.08 -5.57 4.77
C LYS A 34 -1.41 -4.92 5.99
N PRO A 35 -0.15 -5.25 6.34
CA PRO A 35 0.53 -4.65 7.49
C PRO A 35 0.61 -3.13 7.45
N ILE A 36 0.59 -2.50 6.26
CA ILE A 36 0.68 -1.04 6.10
C ILE A 36 -0.57 -0.35 6.67
N TYR A 37 -1.76 -0.83 6.31
CA TYR A 37 -3.01 -0.20 6.72
C TYR A 37 -3.58 -0.72 8.05
N THR A 38 -3.04 -1.82 8.56
CA THR A 38 -3.39 -2.35 9.89
C THR A 38 -2.35 -1.99 10.96
N ALA A 39 -1.32 -1.20 10.62
CA ALA A 39 -0.26 -0.81 11.53
C ALA A 39 -0.78 -0.01 12.74
N VAL A 40 -0.14 -0.20 13.89
CA VAL A 40 -0.50 0.47 15.17
C VAL A 40 -0.15 1.96 15.18
N ASN A 41 0.76 2.40 14.31
CA ASN A 41 1.15 3.80 14.15
C ASN A 41 1.86 4.03 12.80
N ALA A 42 2.13 5.30 12.48
CA ALA A 42 2.75 5.70 11.21
C ALA A 42 4.17 5.14 11.02
N THR A 43 4.96 5.00 12.09
CA THR A 43 6.31 4.44 12.03
C THR A 43 6.26 2.97 11.61
N ALA A 44 5.36 2.18 12.21
CA ALA A 44 5.15 0.78 11.84
C ALA A 44 4.59 0.65 10.41
N ALA A 45 3.68 1.54 10.00
CA ALA A 45 3.18 1.57 8.63
C ALA A 45 4.31 1.84 7.61
N ARG A 46 5.24 2.74 7.95
CA ARG A 46 6.39 3.06 7.11
C ARG A 46 7.35 1.89 6.99
N ALA A 47 7.68 1.22 8.09
CA ALA A 47 8.54 0.03 8.05
C ALA A 47 7.93 -1.07 7.16
N ALA A 48 6.63 -1.36 7.31
CA ALA A 48 5.93 -2.32 6.45
C ALA A 48 5.91 -1.88 4.96
N PHE A 49 5.80 -0.58 4.71
CA PHE A 49 5.88 -0.06 3.34
C PHE A 49 7.28 -0.22 2.75
N ASP A 50 8.33 0.00 3.52
CA ASP A 50 9.71 -0.18 3.08
C ASP A 50 9.98 -1.66 2.76
N GLU A 51 9.49 -2.61 3.57
CA GLU A 51 9.53 -4.07 3.28
C GLU A 51 8.81 -4.43 1.96
N LEU A 52 7.62 -3.87 1.72
CA LEU A 52 6.90 -4.03 0.44
C LEU A 52 7.75 -3.45 -0.72
N ALA A 53 8.34 -2.28 -0.55
CA ALA A 53 9.14 -1.62 -1.57
C ALA A 53 10.44 -2.37 -1.87
N GLU A 54 11.08 -2.99 -0.89
CA GLU A 54 12.23 -3.86 -1.12
C GLU A 54 11.84 -5.08 -1.98
N LYS A 55 10.70 -5.69 -1.67
CA LYS A 55 10.19 -6.86 -2.39
C LYS A 55 9.71 -6.55 -3.81
N TRP A 56 8.98 -5.45 -4.01
CA TRP A 56 8.28 -5.13 -5.26
C TRP A 56 8.86 -3.93 -6.03
N GLY A 57 9.73 -3.14 -5.42
CA GLY A 57 10.31 -1.91 -6.00
C GLY A 57 11.36 -2.15 -7.08
N SER A 58 11.95 -3.34 -7.14
CA SER A 58 12.82 -3.76 -8.25
C SER A 58 12.02 -4.16 -9.49
N ALA A 59 10.80 -4.69 -9.32
CA ALA A 59 9.91 -5.09 -10.42
C ALA A 59 9.16 -3.91 -11.08
N THR A 60 9.19 -2.72 -10.46
CA THR A 60 8.41 -1.53 -10.87
C THR A 60 9.26 -0.39 -11.40
N ARG A 61 10.56 -0.61 -11.66
CA ARG A 61 11.39 0.33 -12.43
C ARG A 61 11.15 0.12 -13.94
N GLN A 62 10.00 0.57 -14.43
CA GLN A 62 9.74 0.93 -15.83
C GLN A 62 9.12 2.32 -15.87
#